data_AF-A0A2V7VP60-F1
#
_entry.id   AF-A0A2V7VP60-F1
#
_cell.length_a   1.000
_cell.length_b   1.000
_cell.length_c   1.000
_cell.angle_alpha   90.00
_cell.angle_beta   90.00
_cell.angle_gamma   90.00
#
_symmetry.space_group_name_H-M   'P 1'
#
loop_
_entity.id
_entity.type
_entity.pdbx_description
1 polymer ?
#
loop_
_entity_poly.entity_id
_entity_poly.type
_entity_poly.pdbx_seq_one_letter_code
_entity_poly.pdbx_strand_id
1 'polypeptide(L)'
;MTLYPRHRLALQVGILHSKQHQTSFGLVKRGDKSFILDQSTTGKGPEYVAALSFYALPRYLRHFGGLKGLYKGRDPVHEGGFADRLGGIVTVGLTHPDQRAGLGLTYEVLPGFDFIAVKEWVKAKELVGVDPAAEFKDTAANIPTRDVWHSKWTFGISLDLLYAKRLLTR
;
A
#
# COMPACT_ATOMS: atom_id res chain seq x y z
N MET A 1 -20.10 33.13 -5.51
CA MET A 1 -19.53 31.79 -5.81
C MET A 1 -18.45 31.52 -4.80
N THR A 2 -18.66 30.56 -3.89
CA THR A 2 -17.66 30.16 -2.89
C THR A 2 -16.59 29.34 -3.59
N LEU A 3 -15.36 29.85 -3.67
CA LEU A 3 -14.21 29.08 -4.18
C LEU A 3 -13.89 27.97 -3.18
N TYR A 4 -14.05 26.72 -3.60
CA TYR A 4 -13.58 25.59 -2.80
C TYR A 4 -12.04 25.57 -2.79
N PRO A 5 -11.41 25.24 -1.65
CA PRO A 5 -9.96 25.15 -1.57
C PRO A 5 -9.44 24.12 -2.59
N ARG A 6 -8.43 24.53 -3.35
CA ARG A 6 -7.75 23.66 -4.31
C ARG A 6 -6.76 22.78 -3.57
N HIS A 7 -6.85 21.47 -3.79
CA HIS A 7 -6.00 20.50 -3.12
C HIS A 7 -4.96 19.94 -4.09
N ARG A 8 -3.69 19.93 -3.69
CA ARG A 8 -2.61 19.28 -4.44
C ARG A 8 -2.40 17.84 -3.99
N LEU A 9 -2.64 17.61 -2.70
CA LEU A 9 -2.44 16.37 -2.00
C LEU A 9 -3.70 16.05 -1.18
N ALA A 10 -4.02 14.77 -1.06
CA ALA A 10 -4.99 14.28 -0.11
C ALA A 10 -4.39 13.16 0.73
N LEU A 11 -4.67 13.20 2.03
CA LEU A 11 -4.36 12.11 2.94
C LEU A 11 -5.54 11.15 2.94
N GLN A 12 -5.25 9.89 2.68
CA GLN A 12 -6.25 8.85 2.55
C GLN A 12 -5.93 7.68 3.48
N VAL A 13 -6.98 6.93 3.83
CA VAL A 13 -6.86 5.60 4.42
C VAL A 13 -7.44 4.60 3.44
N GLY A 14 -6.79 3.45 3.29
CA GLY A 14 -7.19 2.47 2.29
C GLY A 14 -6.97 1.04 2.72
N ILE A 15 -7.46 0.16 1.87
CA ILE A 15 -7.34 -1.28 1.98
C ILE A 15 -6.72 -1.79 0.68
N LEU A 16 -5.62 -2.52 0.80
CA LEU A 16 -4.97 -3.25 -0.28
C LEU A 16 -5.32 -4.74 -0.19
N HIS A 17 -5.71 -5.33 -1.33
CA HIS A 17 -5.82 -6.77 -1.46
C HIS A 17 -4.44 -7.39 -1.69
N SER A 18 -3.59 -7.37 -0.66
CA SER A 18 -2.25 -7.92 -0.73
C SER A 18 -2.25 -9.42 -0.45
N LYS A 19 -1.50 -10.17 -1.27
CA LYS A 19 -1.13 -11.55 -0.97
C LYS A 19 0.28 -11.63 -0.35
N GLN A 20 0.95 -10.50 -0.18
CA GLN A 20 2.26 -10.41 0.44
C GLN A 20 2.05 -10.21 1.94
N HIS A 21 2.42 -11.23 2.70
CA HIS A 21 2.36 -11.21 4.16
C HIS A 21 3.77 -11.36 4.72
N GLN A 22 3.96 -10.94 5.97
CA GLN A 22 5.18 -11.23 6.69
C GLN A 22 5.25 -12.72 6.95
N THR A 23 6.31 -13.34 6.44
CA THR A 23 6.59 -14.75 6.68
C THR A 23 7.11 -14.91 8.11
N SER A 24 6.53 -15.86 8.85
CA SER A 24 7.05 -16.32 10.13
C SER A 24 7.32 -17.81 10.05
N PHE A 25 8.42 -18.26 10.64
CA PHE A 25 8.79 -19.67 10.64
C PHE A 25 8.67 -20.24 12.04
N GLY A 26 8.11 -21.44 12.12
CA GLY A 26 8.04 -22.23 13.34
C GLY A 26 8.59 -23.63 13.12
N LEU A 27 8.54 -24.44 14.18
CA LEU A 27 8.87 -25.86 14.10
C LEU A 27 7.61 -26.71 14.19
N VAL A 28 7.54 -27.74 13.36
CA VAL A 28 6.52 -28.79 13.46
C VAL A 28 7.20 -30.12 13.71
N LYS A 29 6.74 -30.87 14.73
CA LYS A 29 7.20 -32.23 14.99
C LYS A 29 6.44 -33.22 14.12
N ARG A 30 7.15 -34.13 13.46
CA ARG A 30 6.59 -35.27 12.73
C ARG A 30 7.34 -36.53 13.17
N GLY A 31 6.74 -37.28 14.09
CA GLY A 31 7.44 -38.32 14.85
C GLY A 31 8.51 -37.70 15.76
N ASP A 32 9.70 -38.28 15.76
CA ASP A 32 10.84 -37.81 16.58
C ASP A 32 11.64 -36.67 15.93
N LYS A 33 11.25 -36.25 14.71
CA LYS A 33 11.96 -35.23 13.93
C LYS A 33 11.23 -33.89 13.92
N SER A 34 11.99 -32.81 13.96
CA SER A 34 11.47 -31.44 13.83
C SER A 34 11.76 -30.89 12.44
N PHE A 35 10.81 -30.17 11.86
CA PHE A 35 10.91 -29.57 10.54
C PHE A 35 10.50 -28.09 10.60
N ILE A 36 11.09 -27.28 9.73
CA ILE A 36 10.71 -25.87 9.62
C ILE A 36 9.37 -25.79 8.88
N LEU A 37 8.43 -25.05 9.44
CA LEU A 37 7.13 -24.77 8.85
C LEU A 37 6.96 -23.26 8.66
N ASP A 38 6.54 -22.87 7.46
CA ASP A 38 6.05 -21.52 7.21
C ASP A 38 4.66 -21.33 7.83
N GLN A 39 4.55 -20.39 8.77
CA GLN A 39 3.33 -20.02 9.48
C GLN A 39 2.61 -18.80 8.86
N SER A 40 3.06 -18.32 7.69
CA SER A 40 2.51 -17.17 6.96
C SER A 40 1.00 -17.25 6.67
N THR A 41 0.41 -18.45 6.76
CA THR A 41 -1.04 -18.67 6.55
C THR A 41 -1.93 -18.08 7.64
N THR A 42 -1.38 -17.71 8.80
CA THR A 42 -2.14 -17.12 9.93
C THR A 42 -2.38 -15.61 9.79
N GLY A 43 -1.71 -14.92 8.86
CA GLY A 43 -1.82 -13.47 8.64
C GLY A 43 -2.65 -13.05 7.42
N LYS A 44 -3.50 -13.93 6.87
CA LYS A 44 -4.28 -13.66 5.65
C LYS A 44 -5.39 -12.65 5.92
N GLY A 45 -5.29 -11.47 5.31
CA GLY A 45 -6.30 -10.42 5.42
C GLY A 45 -5.98 -9.22 4.52
N PRO A 46 -6.94 -8.28 4.37
CA PRO A 46 -6.66 -6.98 3.76
C PRO A 46 -5.53 -6.27 4.50
N GLU A 47 -4.64 -5.61 3.77
CA GLU A 47 -3.65 -4.72 4.37
C GLU A 47 -4.23 -3.31 4.44
N TYR A 48 -4.20 -2.70 5.63
CA TYR A 48 -4.61 -1.32 5.82
C TYR A 48 -3.44 -0.38 5.56
N VAL A 49 -3.67 0.67 4.77
CA VAL A 49 -2.63 1.63 4.39
C VAL A 49 -3.03 3.05 4.69
N ALA A 50 -2.06 3.86 5.12
CA ALA A 50 -2.15 5.30 4.98
C ALA A 50 -1.56 5.67 3.62
N ALA A 51 -2.19 6.62 2.93
CA ALA A 51 -1.78 7.00 1.61
C ALA A 51 -1.77 8.51 1.41
N LEU A 52 -0.79 8.98 0.64
CA LEU A 52 -0.70 10.36 0.17
C LEU A 52 -0.94 10.36 -1.34
N SER A 53 -2.07 10.93 -1.75
CA SER A 53 -2.51 10.98 -3.15
C SER A 53 -2.24 12.34 -3.76
N PHE A 54 -1.65 12.33 -4.95
CA PHE A 54 -1.30 13.48 -5.78
C PHE A 54 -2.26 13.54 -6.98
N TYR A 55 -3.41 14.20 -6.82
CA TYR A 55 -4.42 14.26 -7.88
C TYR A 55 -3.98 15.06 -9.10
N ALA A 56 -4.64 14.83 -10.23
CA ALA A 56 -4.42 15.52 -11.49
C ALA A 56 -2.95 15.51 -11.93
N LEU A 57 -2.22 14.42 -11.64
CA LEU A 57 -0.81 14.26 -12.01
C LEU A 57 -0.54 14.55 -13.50
N PRO A 58 -1.39 14.11 -14.46
CA PRO A 58 -1.20 14.45 -15.87
C PRO A 58 -1.18 15.96 -16.15
N ARG A 59 -1.97 16.76 -15.39
CA ARG A 59 -1.95 18.22 -15.54
C ARG A 59 -0.63 18.80 -15.07
N TYR A 60 -0.11 18.37 -13.92
CA TYR A 60 1.20 18.80 -13.45
C TYR A 60 2.31 18.46 -14.45
N LEU A 61 2.29 17.26 -15.04
CA LEU A 61 3.27 16.84 -16.05
C LEU A 61 3.22 17.70 -17.33
N ARG A 62 2.02 18.10 -17.77
CA ARG A 62 1.88 19.03 -18.92
C ARG A 62 2.53 20.39 -18.68
N HIS A 63 2.65 20.82 -17.43
CA HIS A 63 3.31 22.09 -17.09
C HIS A 63 4.84 21.99 -17.07
N PHE A 64 5.41 20.83 -16.75
CA PHE A 64 6.85 20.61 -16.90
C PHE A 64 7.31 20.64 -18.37
N GLY A 65 6.39 20.40 -19.32
CA GLY A 65 6.65 20.44 -20.76
C GLY A 65 6.50 21.81 -21.45
N GLY A 66 6.41 22.92 -20.70
CA GLY A 66 6.46 24.29 -21.28
C GLY A 66 5.13 25.00 -21.55
N LEU A 67 3.98 24.45 -21.11
CA LEU A 67 2.67 25.11 -21.23
C LEU A 67 2.37 26.01 -20.01
N LYS A 68 2.13 27.29 -20.29
CA LYS A 68 1.99 28.40 -19.32
C LYS A 68 1.01 28.13 -18.18
N GLY A 69 1.44 28.51 -16.97
CA GLY A 69 0.63 28.62 -15.74
C GLY A 69 0.78 27.41 -14.82
N LEU A 70 1.36 27.57 -13.63
CA LEU A 70 1.51 26.47 -12.67
C LEU A 70 0.11 25.98 -12.22
N TYR A 71 -0.23 24.72 -12.46
CA TYR A 71 -1.49 24.14 -11.97
C TYR A 71 -1.52 24.26 -10.44
N LYS A 72 -2.55 24.94 -9.92
CA LYS A 72 -2.59 25.36 -8.51
C LYS A 72 -3.14 24.27 -7.58
N GLY A 73 -3.64 23.17 -8.13
CA GLY A 73 -4.34 22.11 -7.40
C GLY A 73 -5.73 21.88 -7.96
N ARG A 74 -6.30 20.72 -7.62
CA ARG A 74 -7.61 20.28 -8.10
C ARG A 74 -8.73 20.92 -7.31
N ASP A 75 -9.74 21.41 -8.02
CA ASP A 75 -11.05 21.71 -7.45
C ASP A 75 -11.98 20.50 -7.64
N PRO A 76 -12.26 19.69 -6.60
CA PRO A 76 -13.03 18.47 -6.75
C PRO A 76 -14.49 18.70 -7.17
N VAL A 77 -15.02 19.93 -7.04
CA VAL A 77 -16.40 20.27 -7.43
C VAL A 77 -16.49 20.61 -8.92
N HIS A 78 -15.50 21.35 -9.44
CA HIS A 78 -15.53 21.85 -10.81
C HIS A 78 -14.61 21.09 -11.78
N GLU A 79 -13.64 20.32 -11.26
CA GLU A 79 -12.67 19.55 -12.04
C GLU A 79 -12.88 18.04 -11.83
N GLY A 80 -13.77 17.49 -12.65
CA GLY A 80 -14.15 16.07 -12.64
C GLY A 80 -13.78 15.30 -13.90
N GLY A 81 -12.93 15.86 -14.77
CA GLY A 81 -12.48 15.17 -15.99
C GLY A 81 -11.59 13.96 -15.69
N PHE A 82 -11.42 13.07 -16.66
CA PHE A 82 -10.59 11.86 -16.49
C PHE A 82 -9.16 12.18 -16.02
N ALA A 83 -8.52 13.18 -16.63
CA ALA A 83 -7.16 13.60 -16.26
C ALA A 83 -7.08 14.26 -14.88
N ASP A 84 -8.19 14.72 -14.31
CA ASP A 84 -8.26 15.37 -13.00
C ASP A 84 -8.35 14.33 -11.88
N ARG A 85 -9.04 13.22 -12.17
CA ARG A 85 -9.24 12.09 -11.27
C ARG A 85 -8.03 11.16 -11.19
N LEU A 86 -7.18 11.15 -12.21
CA LEU A 86 -5.96 10.35 -12.25
C LEU A 86 -4.83 11.04 -11.47
N GLY A 87 -4.18 10.29 -10.59
CA GLY A 87 -3.11 10.78 -9.73
C GLY A 87 -2.01 9.77 -9.47
N GLY A 88 -0.95 10.25 -8.82
CA GLY A 88 0.05 9.38 -8.20
C GLY A 88 -0.30 9.10 -6.74
N ILE A 89 0.16 8.01 -6.18
CA ILE A 89 -0.06 7.67 -4.77
C ILE A 89 1.18 7.05 -4.15
N VAL A 90 1.46 7.44 -2.91
CA VAL A 90 2.45 6.80 -2.04
C VAL A 90 1.71 6.21 -0.87
N THR A 91 2.01 4.96 -0.51
CA THR A 91 1.36 4.25 0.60
C THR A 91 2.38 3.76 1.63
N VAL A 92 1.95 3.65 2.87
CA VAL A 92 2.66 2.96 3.96
C VAL A 92 1.68 2.04 4.68
N GLY A 93 2.16 0.88 5.14
CA GLY A 93 1.34 -0.03 5.95
C GLY A 93 0.97 0.61 7.28
N LEU A 94 -0.28 0.46 7.73
CA LEU A 94 -0.71 0.92 9.06
C LEU A 94 -0.30 -0.06 10.16
N THR A 95 -0.29 -1.35 9.86
CA THR A 95 0.11 -2.40 10.81
C THR A 95 1.62 -2.44 11.00
N HIS A 96 2.37 -2.30 9.90
CA HIS A 96 3.84 -2.37 9.87
C HIS A 96 4.44 -1.29 8.96
N PRO A 97 4.51 -0.03 9.43
CA PRO A 97 4.92 1.11 8.59
C PRO A 97 6.40 1.07 8.16
N ASP A 98 7.27 0.40 8.94
CA ASP A 98 8.70 0.23 8.65
C ASP A 98 8.99 -0.90 7.65
N GLN A 99 8.03 -1.79 7.43
CA GLN A 99 8.20 -3.02 6.65
C GLN A 99 7.34 -3.06 5.39
N ARG A 100 6.52 -2.03 5.17
CA ARG A 100 5.63 -1.96 4.02
C ARG A 100 5.49 -0.54 3.50
N ALA A 101 5.80 -0.38 2.22
CA ALA A 101 5.62 0.86 1.49
C ALA A 101 5.08 0.57 0.09
N GLY A 102 4.52 1.58 -0.57
CA GLY A 102 4.05 1.44 -1.93
C GLY A 102 4.06 2.74 -2.71
N LEU A 103 4.17 2.61 -4.02
CA LEU A 103 4.10 3.70 -4.97
C LEU A 103 3.27 3.26 -6.18
N GLY A 104 2.40 4.12 -6.67
CA GLY A 104 1.66 3.82 -7.89
C GLY A 104 0.72 4.92 -8.31
N LEU A 105 -0.44 4.49 -8.80
CA LEU A 105 -1.47 5.35 -9.36
C LEU A 105 -2.76 5.25 -8.55
N THR A 106 -3.48 6.36 -8.53
CA THR A 106 -4.83 6.45 -7.96
C THR A 106 -5.79 7.00 -8.99
N TYR A 107 -7.04 6.55 -8.94
CA TYR A 107 -8.12 7.07 -9.75
C TYR A 107 -9.37 7.28 -8.89
N GLU A 108 -9.83 8.53 -8.82
CA GLU A 108 -11.05 8.86 -8.09
C GLU A 108 -12.28 8.35 -8.86
N VAL A 109 -12.95 7.34 -8.30
CA VAL A 109 -14.17 6.75 -8.88
C VAL A 109 -15.38 7.61 -8.54
N LEU A 110 -15.48 8.01 -7.26
CA LEU A 110 -16.49 8.91 -6.73
C LEU A 110 -15.78 9.94 -5.84
N PRO A 111 -16.36 11.14 -5.60
CA PRO A 111 -15.73 12.14 -4.74
C PRO A 111 -15.29 11.55 -3.40
N GLY A 112 -13.98 11.61 -3.14
CA GLY A 112 -13.36 11.06 -1.93
C GLY A 112 -13.13 9.53 -1.92
N PHE A 113 -13.59 8.77 -2.92
CA PHE A 113 -13.34 7.34 -3.06
C PHE A 113 -12.46 7.04 -4.26
N ASP A 114 -11.33 6.41 -3.98
CA ASP A 114 -10.27 6.15 -4.93
C ASP A 114 -10.06 4.66 -5.14
N PHE A 115 -9.83 4.27 -6.39
CA PHE A 115 -9.21 3.00 -6.73
C PHE A 115 -7.70 3.20 -6.80
N ILE A 116 -6.94 2.33 -6.15
CA ILE A 116 -5.48 2.43 -6.09
C ILE A 116 -4.82 1.20 -6.69
N ALA A 117 -3.79 1.43 -7.51
CA ALA A 117 -2.94 0.42 -8.09
C ALA A 117 -1.49 0.75 -7.69
N VAL A 118 -0.92 -0.09 -6.83
CA VAL A 118 0.32 0.22 -6.13
C VAL A 118 1.32 -0.90 -6.34
N LYS A 119 2.56 -0.54 -6.70
CA LYS A 119 3.68 -1.45 -6.54
C LYS A 119 4.05 -1.43 -5.08
N GLU A 120 3.65 -2.47 -4.38
CA GLU A 120 3.86 -2.67 -2.96
C GLU A 120 5.21 -3.34 -2.74
N TRP A 121 5.96 -2.85 -1.76
CA TRP A 121 7.18 -3.46 -1.24
C TRP A 121 6.94 -3.92 0.19
N VAL A 122 7.17 -5.20 0.45
CA VAL A 122 7.04 -5.82 1.77
C VAL A 122 8.35 -6.45 2.16
N LYS A 123 8.82 -6.16 3.36
CA LYS A 123 9.94 -6.85 3.99
C LYS A 123 9.41 -8.16 4.58
N ALA A 124 9.90 -9.29 4.11
CA ALA A 124 9.54 -10.62 4.62
C ALA A 124 10.80 -11.41 4.99
N LYS A 125 10.65 -12.35 5.91
CA LYS A 125 11.74 -13.26 6.28
C LYS A 125 11.82 -14.40 5.26
N GLU A 126 13.04 -14.69 4.80
CA GLU A 126 13.35 -15.87 4.01
C GLU A 126 14.34 -16.77 4.77
N LEU A 127 14.22 -18.09 4.56
CA LEU A 127 15.20 -19.06 5.06
C LEU A 127 16.53 -18.92 4.31
N VAL A 128 17.63 -19.09 5.03
CA VAL A 128 18.98 -18.98 4.47
C VAL A 128 19.76 -20.24 4.73
N GLY A 129 20.23 -20.88 3.64
CA GLY A 129 21.14 -22.02 3.75
C GLY A 129 20.55 -23.27 4.42
N VAL A 130 19.22 -23.34 4.54
CA VAL A 130 18.51 -24.49 5.11
C VAL A 130 17.40 -24.93 4.16
N ASP A 131 17.27 -26.24 4.01
CA ASP A 131 16.15 -26.85 3.29
C ASP A 131 14.97 -27.04 4.28
N PRO A 132 13.81 -26.40 4.07
CA PRO A 132 12.65 -26.59 4.92
C PRO A 132 12.11 -28.04 4.93
N ALA A 133 12.46 -28.87 3.95
CA ALA A 133 12.11 -30.29 3.94
C ALA A 133 13.07 -31.16 4.77
N ALA A 134 14.25 -30.64 5.14
CA ALA A 134 15.22 -31.35 5.96
C ALA A 134 14.87 -31.26 7.45
N GLU A 135 15.36 -32.25 8.21
CA GLU A 135 15.25 -32.25 9.67
C GLU A 135 16.06 -31.09 10.25
N PHE A 136 15.39 -30.24 11.03
CA PHE A 136 15.99 -29.14 11.74
C PHE A 136 16.24 -29.53 13.20
N LYS A 137 17.51 -29.60 13.60
CA LYS A 137 17.93 -30.15 14.90
C LYS A 137 18.01 -29.12 16.02
N ASP A 138 17.85 -27.85 15.69
CA ASP A 138 17.96 -26.74 16.65
C ASP A 138 16.57 -26.22 17.06
N THR A 139 16.55 -25.19 17.89
CA THR A 139 15.35 -24.52 18.39
C THR A 139 14.80 -23.52 17.37
N ALA A 140 13.52 -23.16 17.50
CA ALA A 140 12.87 -22.20 16.60
C ALA A 140 13.57 -20.83 16.55
N ALA A 141 14.25 -20.42 17.63
CA ALA A 141 15.00 -19.17 17.70
C ALA A 141 16.24 -19.15 16.79
N ASN A 142 16.80 -20.33 16.48
CA ASN A 142 18.01 -20.48 15.69
C ASN A 142 17.71 -20.77 14.20
N ILE A 143 16.44 -20.69 13.77
CA ILE A 143 16.09 -20.83 12.36
C ILE A 143 16.77 -19.69 11.57
N PRO A 144 17.70 -20.00 10.64
CA PRO A 144 18.45 -18.98 9.94
C PRO A 144 17.53 -18.27 8.96
N THR A 145 17.22 -17.02 9.27
CA THR A 145 16.38 -16.14 8.45
C THR A 145 17.11 -14.87 8.10
N ARG A 146 16.78 -14.29 6.95
CA ARG A 146 17.17 -12.92 6.57
C ARG A 146 15.94 -12.16 6.12
N ASP A 147 15.98 -10.85 6.31
CA ASP A 147 14.95 -9.98 5.75
C ASP A 147 15.22 -9.69 4.28
N VAL A 148 14.21 -9.91 3.43
CA VAL A 148 14.26 -9.64 2.00
C VAL A 148 13.07 -8.78 1.60
N TRP A 149 13.33 -7.79 0.74
CA TRP A 149 12.28 -6.96 0.16
C TRP A 149 11.69 -7.66 -1.05
N HIS A 150 10.39 -7.92 -0.99
CA HIS A 150 9.61 -8.41 -2.11
C HIS A 150 8.75 -7.30 -2.67
N SER A 151 8.56 -7.27 -3.99
CA SER A 151 7.66 -6.30 -4.62
C SER A 151 6.58 -6.98 -5.46
N LYS A 152 5.35 -6.47 -5.39
CA LYS A 152 4.23 -6.93 -6.22
C LYS A 152 3.28 -5.79 -6.53
N TRP A 153 2.59 -5.89 -7.67
CA TRP A 153 1.44 -5.04 -7.94
C TRP A 153 0.22 -5.51 -7.14
N THR A 154 -0.31 -4.58 -6.36
CA THR A 154 -1.45 -4.79 -5.47
C THR A 154 -2.49 -3.71 -5.77
N PHE A 155 -3.76 -4.09 -5.66
CA PHE A 155 -4.89 -3.20 -5.94
C PHE A 155 -5.73 -3.02 -4.68
N GLY A 156 -6.42 -1.89 -4.61
CA GLY A 156 -7.22 -1.58 -3.44
C GLY A 156 -8.15 -0.41 -3.67
N ILE A 157 -8.74 0.00 -2.56
CA ILE A 157 -9.57 1.20 -2.47
C ILE A 157 -9.11 2.08 -1.32
N SER A 158 -9.29 3.37 -1.45
CA SER A 158 -9.00 4.34 -0.39
C SER A 158 -10.07 5.41 -0.29
N LEU A 159 -10.12 6.05 0.87
CA LEU A 159 -11.05 7.10 1.22
C LEU A 159 -10.28 8.33 1.69
N ASP A 160 -10.58 9.49 1.11
CA ASP A 160 -10.07 10.78 1.55
C ASP A 160 -10.61 11.11 2.96
N LEU A 161 -9.70 11.32 3.91
CA LEU A 161 -10.04 11.60 5.29
C LEU A 161 -10.77 12.94 5.46
N LEU A 162 -10.51 13.94 4.62
CA LEU A 162 -11.25 15.21 4.64
C LEU A 162 -12.70 15.00 4.22
N TYR A 163 -12.91 14.14 3.22
CA TYR A 163 -14.25 13.78 2.77
C TYR A 163 -14.99 12.96 3.84
N ALA A 164 -14.34 11.94 4.40
CA ALA A 164 -14.88 11.14 5.50
C ALA A 164 -15.29 12.01 6.70
N LYS A 165 -14.42 12.95 7.11
CA LYS A 165 -14.71 13.90 8.18
C LYS A 165 -15.99 14.70 7.90
N ARG A 166 -16.14 15.23 6.68
CA ARG A 166 -17.31 16.04 6.28
C ARG A 166 -18.61 15.23 6.28
N LEU A 167 -18.55 13.93 6.00
CA LEU A 167 -19.73 13.05 6.08
C LEU A 167 -20.16 12.81 7.54
N LEU A 168 -19.21 12.71 8.47
CA LEU A 168 -19.47 12.43 9.88
C LEU A 168 -19.92 13.66 10.70
N THR A 169 -19.60 14.86 10.23
CA THR A 169 -19.96 16.12 10.91
C THR A 169 -21.21 16.78 10.34
N ARG A 170 -22.03 16.05 9.59
CA ARG A 170 -23.36 16.48 9.12
C ARG A 170 -24.42 15.96 10.07
#